data_AF-A0A533RZI5-F1
#
_entry.id   AF-A0A533RZI5-F1
#
_cell.length_a   1.000
_cell.length_b   1.000
_cell.length_c   1.000
_cell.angle_alpha   90.00
_cell.angle_beta   90.00
_cell.angle_gamma   90.00
#
_symmetry.space_group_name_H-M   'P 1'
#
loop_
_entity.id
_entity.type
_entity.pdbx_description
1 polymer ?
#
loop_
_entity_poly.entity_id
_entity_poly.type
_entity_poly.pdbx_seq_one_letter_code
_entity_poly.pdbx_strand_id
1 'polypeptide(L)'
;MKLIRYLVTPLAFSLLVGAATAQTGPTPEQAPKIAEIAVTMVQQVDGYQLDYSPESLKAVDRILLNLHNQGVSPQSIQKTVISLGCYVGEVMVRNLGYKWDLPSETEGAVGFSMIGVRDKKGGFSNPIGKVYKRVQNGQEDSVVFFYEVFSKSIVDSVEGASSAK
;
A
#
# COMPACT_ATOMS: atom_id res chain seq x y z
N MET A 1 -62.44 -41.73 6.22
CA MET A 1 -61.16 -42.45 6.26
C MET A 1 -60.08 -41.49 5.84
N LYS A 2 -58.99 -41.47 6.60
CA LYS A 2 -57.95 -40.45 6.74
C LYS A 2 -56.99 -40.35 5.53
N LEU A 3 -56.27 -39.20 5.45
CA LEU A 3 -54.91 -39.02 4.88
C LEU A 3 -54.85 -38.92 3.32
N ILE A 4 -54.09 -38.04 2.63
CA ILE A 4 -52.86 -37.26 2.91
C ILE A 4 -52.81 -36.01 2.00
N ARG A 5 -52.50 -34.85 2.59
CA ARG A 5 -52.07 -33.62 1.91
C ARG A 5 -50.62 -33.78 1.45
N TYR A 6 -50.33 -33.60 0.16
CA TYR A 6 -48.97 -33.33 -0.30
C TYR A 6 -48.83 -31.82 -0.52
N LEU A 7 -48.32 -31.14 0.51
CA LEU A 7 -47.76 -29.81 0.39
C LEU A 7 -46.48 -29.91 -0.45
N VAL A 8 -46.47 -29.27 -1.60
CA VAL A 8 -45.25 -28.94 -2.32
C VAL A 8 -44.56 -27.82 -1.53
N THR A 9 -43.50 -28.15 -0.80
CA THR A 9 -42.60 -27.13 -0.25
C THR A 9 -41.59 -26.76 -1.34
N PRO A 10 -41.62 -25.54 -1.91
CA PRO A 10 -40.47 -25.08 -2.66
C PRO A 10 -39.35 -24.79 -1.65
N LEU A 11 -38.21 -25.44 -1.88
CA LEU A 11 -36.94 -25.21 -1.20
C LEU A 11 -36.69 -23.70 -1.06
N ALA A 12 -36.49 -23.26 0.18
CA ALA A 12 -35.81 -22.00 0.45
C ALA A 12 -34.35 -22.15 0.06
N PHE A 13 -34.01 -21.79 -1.19
CA PHE A 13 -32.64 -21.47 -1.58
C PHE A 13 -32.31 -20.09 -0.99
N SER A 14 -32.05 -20.06 0.32
CA SER A 14 -31.49 -18.87 0.94
C SER A 14 -30.06 -18.71 0.44
N LEU A 15 -29.90 -17.77 -0.51
CA LEU A 15 -28.60 -17.27 -0.94
C LEU A 15 -27.80 -16.86 0.30
N LEU A 16 -26.72 -17.59 0.56
CA LEU A 16 -25.57 -17.05 1.28
C LEU A 16 -24.93 -16.03 0.34
N VAL A 17 -25.42 -14.78 0.33
CA VAL A 17 -24.62 -13.67 -0.17
C VAL A 17 -23.55 -13.43 0.88
N GLY A 18 -22.47 -14.21 0.81
CA GLY A 18 -21.20 -13.77 1.37
C GLY A 18 -20.85 -12.49 0.65
N ALA A 19 -21.01 -11.35 1.32
CA ALA A 19 -20.52 -10.08 0.82
C ALA A 19 -19.00 -10.16 0.72
N ALA A 20 -18.50 -10.67 -0.40
CA ALA A 20 -17.17 -10.33 -0.86
C ALA A 20 -17.21 -8.83 -1.16
N THR A 21 -16.86 -8.04 -0.15
CA THR A 21 -16.60 -6.61 -0.31
C THR A 21 -15.64 -6.47 -1.48
N ALA A 22 -16.09 -5.85 -2.57
CA ALA A 22 -15.26 -5.62 -3.74
C ALA A 22 -14.03 -4.81 -3.31
N GLN A 23 -12.89 -5.48 -3.14
CA GLN A 23 -11.61 -4.84 -2.87
C GLN A 23 -11.27 -4.02 -4.12
N THR A 24 -11.41 -2.69 -4.05
CA THR A 24 -11.17 -1.77 -5.18
C THR A 24 -9.70 -1.39 -5.35
N GLY A 25 -8.80 -2.02 -4.57
CA GLY A 25 -7.36 -1.77 -4.55
C GLY A 25 -6.55 -3.05 -4.81
N PRO A 26 -5.23 -2.92 -5.01
CA PRO A 26 -4.36 -4.07 -5.23
C PRO A 26 -4.31 -4.99 -4.01
N THR A 27 -4.10 -6.29 -4.24
CA THR A 27 -3.80 -7.25 -3.16
C THR A 27 -2.31 -7.22 -2.80
N PRO A 28 -1.91 -7.73 -1.62
CA PRO A 28 -0.50 -7.83 -1.24
C PRO A 28 0.37 -8.55 -2.28
N GLU A 29 -0.17 -9.61 -2.92
CA GLU A 29 0.53 -10.41 -3.93
C GLU A 29 0.72 -9.65 -5.25
N GLN A 30 -0.17 -8.70 -5.56
CA GLN A 30 -0.09 -7.88 -6.77
C GLN A 30 0.87 -6.69 -6.62
N ALA A 31 1.15 -6.27 -5.39
CA ALA A 31 1.92 -5.06 -5.12
C ALA A 31 3.32 -5.05 -5.75
N PRO A 32 4.12 -6.14 -5.71
CA PRO A 32 5.42 -6.17 -6.37
C PRO A 32 5.30 -5.99 -7.89
N LYS A 33 4.31 -6.62 -8.53
CA LYS A 33 4.10 -6.50 -9.98
C LYS A 33 3.68 -5.08 -10.37
N ILE A 34 2.87 -4.44 -9.53
CA ILE A 34 2.46 -3.05 -9.74
C ILE A 34 3.62 -2.08 -9.53
N ALA A 35 4.55 -2.38 -8.64
CA ALA A 35 5.79 -1.60 -8.50
C ALA A 35 6.66 -1.65 -9.77
N GLU A 36 6.70 -2.77 -10.49
CA GLU A 36 7.39 -2.86 -11.79
C GLU A 36 6.78 -1.94 -12.86
N ILE A 37 5.46 -1.69 -12.78
CA ILE A 37 4.78 -0.72 -13.66
C ILE A 37 5.35 0.68 -13.40
N ALA A 38 5.59 1.05 -12.13
CA ALA A 38 6.20 2.33 -11.80
C ALA A 38 7.62 2.47 -12.36
N VAL A 39 8.44 1.41 -12.29
CA VAL A 39 9.79 1.41 -12.88
C VAL A 39 9.72 1.71 -14.38
N THR A 40 8.83 1.01 -15.09
CA THR A 40 8.65 1.20 -16.53
C THR A 40 8.15 2.60 -16.86
N MET A 41 7.11 3.05 -16.16
CA MET A 41 6.49 4.35 -16.36
C MET A 41 7.47 5.50 -16.12
N VAL A 42 8.18 5.49 -14.99
CA VAL A 42 9.14 6.56 -14.64
C VAL A 42 10.31 6.60 -15.62
N GLN A 43 10.80 5.44 -16.07
CA GLN A 43 11.85 5.42 -17.10
C GLN A 43 11.37 6.00 -18.43
N GLN A 44 10.12 5.71 -18.83
CA GLN A 44 9.57 6.16 -20.10
C GLN A 44 9.17 7.63 -20.11
N VAL A 45 8.64 8.14 -19.00
CA VAL A 45 8.08 9.50 -18.91
C VAL A 45 9.12 10.51 -18.41
N ASP A 46 9.88 10.15 -17.38
CA ASP A 46 10.80 11.08 -16.69
C ASP A 46 12.28 10.76 -16.93
N GLY A 47 12.59 9.59 -17.49
CA GLY A 47 13.96 9.16 -17.81
C GLY A 47 14.76 8.64 -16.61
N TYR A 48 14.18 8.59 -15.41
CA TYR A 48 14.87 8.07 -14.23
C TYR A 48 14.85 6.54 -14.18
N GLN A 49 15.97 5.95 -13.74
CA GLN A 49 16.05 4.53 -13.40
C GLN A 49 15.66 4.32 -11.95
N LEU A 50 14.70 3.43 -11.74
CA LEU A 50 14.22 3.01 -10.44
C LEU A 50 14.69 1.57 -10.18
N ASP A 51 15.61 1.40 -9.22
CA ASP A 51 16.35 0.15 -8.94
C ASP A 51 15.99 -0.49 -7.59
N TYR A 52 14.93 0.00 -6.94
CA TYR A 52 14.49 -0.36 -5.59
C TYR A 52 15.47 -0.04 -4.46
N SER A 53 16.47 0.81 -4.69
CA SER A 53 17.31 1.38 -3.64
C SER A 53 16.60 2.48 -2.85
N PRO A 54 16.99 2.74 -1.59
CA PRO A 54 16.56 3.95 -0.87
C PRO A 54 16.87 5.24 -1.64
N GLU A 55 18.00 5.30 -2.34
CA GLU A 55 18.44 6.45 -3.12
C GLU A 55 17.46 6.78 -4.25
N SER A 56 16.89 5.77 -4.91
CA SER A 56 15.91 5.93 -5.99
C SER A 56 14.62 6.64 -5.54
N LEU A 57 14.32 6.66 -4.24
CA LEU A 57 13.16 7.38 -3.70
C LEU A 57 13.27 8.89 -3.92
N LYS A 58 14.49 9.44 -4.10
CA LYS A 58 14.68 10.86 -4.43
C LYS A 58 14.06 11.23 -5.79
N ALA A 59 14.14 10.33 -6.77
CA ALA A 59 13.51 10.54 -8.07
C ALA A 59 11.98 10.52 -7.94
N VAL A 60 11.44 9.54 -7.22
CA VAL A 60 10.00 9.45 -6.92
C VAL A 60 9.50 10.71 -6.19
N ASP A 61 10.19 11.16 -5.15
CA ASP A 61 9.80 12.35 -4.38
C ASP A 61 9.77 13.62 -5.25
N ARG A 62 10.77 13.78 -6.13
CA ARG A 62 10.82 14.90 -7.08
C ARG A 62 9.65 14.86 -8.07
N ILE A 63 9.34 13.69 -8.63
CA ILE A 63 8.21 13.54 -9.57
C ILE A 63 6.90 13.94 -8.86
N LEU A 64 6.66 13.43 -7.65
CA LEU A 64 5.46 13.73 -6.88
C LEU A 64 5.36 15.22 -6.51
N LEU A 65 6.48 15.85 -6.15
CA LEU A 65 6.53 17.30 -5.89
C LEU A 65 6.21 18.10 -7.15
N ASN A 66 6.71 17.69 -8.31
CA ASN A 66 6.42 18.36 -9.57
C ASN A 66 4.94 18.26 -9.92
N LEU A 67 4.31 17.09 -9.73
CA LEU A 67 2.87 16.90 -9.90
C LEU A 67 2.06 17.81 -8.97
N HIS A 68 2.47 17.93 -7.70
CA HIS A 68 1.88 18.88 -6.75
C HIS A 68 1.99 20.32 -7.26
N ASN A 69 3.18 20.75 -7.66
CA ASN A 69 3.43 22.12 -8.15
C ASN A 69 2.65 22.45 -9.44
N GLN A 70 2.27 21.43 -10.21
CA GLN A 70 1.40 21.55 -11.39
C GLN A 70 -0.09 21.57 -11.05
N GLY A 71 -0.46 21.45 -9.77
CA GLY A 71 -1.86 21.40 -9.33
C GLY A 71 -2.59 20.11 -9.70
N VAL A 72 -1.85 19.01 -9.95
CA VAL A 72 -2.46 17.72 -10.29
C VAL A 72 -3.19 17.16 -9.08
N SER A 73 -4.47 16.83 -9.26
CA SER A 73 -5.24 16.13 -8.24
C SER A 73 -4.80 14.66 -8.14
N PRO A 74 -4.46 14.13 -6.95
CA PRO A 74 -4.09 12.71 -6.83
C PRO A 74 -5.23 11.76 -7.21
N GLN A 75 -6.49 12.21 -7.15
CA GLN A 75 -7.65 11.45 -7.63
C GLN A 75 -7.66 11.27 -9.15
N SER A 76 -7.16 12.25 -9.92
CA SER A 76 -7.10 12.13 -11.39
C SER A 76 -6.00 11.19 -11.88
N ILE A 77 -5.03 10.87 -11.02
CA ILE A 77 -3.87 10.00 -11.32
C ILE A 77 -3.77 8.79 -10.40
N GLN A 78 -4.91 8.23 -9.95
CA GLN A 78 -4.95 7.12 -8.98
C GLN A 78 -4.05 5.94 -9.34
N LYS A 79 -3.99 5.52 -10.61
CA LYS A 79 -3.13 4.40 -11.03
C LYS A 79 -1.64 4.71 -10.84
N THR A 80 -1.22 5.95 -11.12
CA THR A 80 0.15 6.44 -10.91
C THR A 80 0.48 6.53 -9.42
N VAL A 81 -0.46 7.01 -8.60
CA VAL A 81 -0.31 7.05 -7.13
C VAL A 81 -0.15 5.66 -6.56
N ILE A 82 -0.99 4.71 -7.00
CA ILE A 82 -0.91 3.31 -6.57
C ILE A 82 0.41 2.68 -7.01
N SER A 83 0.83 2.87 -8.26
CA SER A 83 2.08 2.27 -8.76
C SER A 83 3.31 2.80 -8.06
N LEU A 84 3.43 4.13 -7.90
CA LEU A 84 4.53 4.75 -7.15
C LEU A 84 4.46 4.39 -5.66
N GLY A 85 3.27 4.28 -5.08
CA GLY A 85 3.06 3.79 -3.72
C GLY A 85 3.54 2.36 -3.52
N CYS A 86 3.22 1.46 -4.45
CA CYS A 86 3.76 0.09 -4.46
C CYS A 86 5.28 0.09 -4.61
N TYR A 87 5.85 0.98 -5.41
CA TYR A 87 7.31 1.11 -5.52
C TYR A 87 7.95 1.53 -4.18
N VAL A 88 7.42 2.55 -3.50
CA VAL A 88 7.90 2.97 -2.18
C VAL A 88 7.80 1.81 -1.17
N GLY A 89 6.68 1.08 -1.17
CA GLY A 89 6.51 -0.09 -0.31
C GLY A 89 7.51 -1.22 -0.62
N GLU A 90 7.81 -1.47 -1.90
CA GLU A 90 8.83 -2.46 -2.31
C GLU A 90 10.23 -2.08 -1.85
N VAL A 91 10.58 -0.78 -1.86
CA VAL A 91 11.85 -0.31 -1.29
C VAL A 91 11.91 -0.65 0.21
N MET A 92 10.81 -0.47 0.96
CA MET A 92 10.76 -0.87 2.37
C MET A 92 10.83 -2.40 2.57
N VAL A 93 10.12 -3.18 1.76
CA VAL A 93 10.15 -4.65 1.82
C VAL A 93 11.57 -5.17 1.61
N ARG A 94 12.26 -4.68 0.58
CA ARG A 94 13.59 -5.16 0.19
C ARG A 94 14.70 -4.69 1.11
N ASN A 95 14.62 -3.48 1.65
CA ASN A 95 15.72 -2.87 2.40
C ASN A 95 15.51 -2.87 3.91
N LEU A 96 14.26 -2.95 4.40
CA LEU A 96 13.93 -2.89 5.83
C LEU A 96 13.29 -4.19 6.35
N GLY A 97 13.06 -5.20 5.50
CA GLY A 97 12.50 -6.50 5.90
C GLY A 97 11.01 -6.47 6.24
N TYR A 98 10.29 -5.47 5.73
CA TYR A 98 8.83 -5.39 5.79
C TYR A 98 8.19 -6.43 4.86
N LYS A 99 6.87 -6.62 4.99
CA LYS A 99 6.07 -7.45 4.09
C LYS A 99 4.78 -6.74 3.71
N TRP A 100 4.30 -6.94 2.48
CA TRP A 100 2.97 -6.49 2.10
C TRP A 100 1.90 -7.19 2.93
N ASP A 101 0.90 -6.43 3.36
CA ASP A 101 -0.19 -6.94 4.20
C ASP A 101 -1.46 -6.11 4.02
N LEU A 102 -2.58 -6.69 4.45
CA LEU A 102 -3.84 -5.97 4.63
C LEU A 102 -3.85 -5.24 5.99
N PRO A 103 -4.59 -4.13 6.09
CA PRO A 103 -4.84 -3.52 7.38
C PRO A 103 -5.67 -4.49 8.26
N SER A 104 -5.38 -4.50 9.56
CA SER A 104 -6.21 -5.15 10.56
C SER A 104 -7.56 -4.44 10.70
N GLU A 105 -8.51 -5.03 11.44
CA GLU A 105 -9.79 -4.37 11.73
C GLU A 105 -9.60 -3.03 12.45
N THR A 106 -8.66 -2.93 13.39
CA THR A 106 -8.37 -1.70 14.14
C THR A 106 -7.71 -0.64 13.26
N GLU A 107 -6.84 -1.05 12.35
CA GLU A 107 -6.24 -0.16 11.34
C GLU A 107 -7.29 0.31 10.32
N GLY A 108 -8.18 -0.59 9.91
CA GLY A 108 -9.33 -0.27 9.07
C GLY A 108 -10.27 0.76 9.71
N ALA A 109 -10.54 0.62 11.02
CA ALA A 109 -11.39 1.54 11.77
C ALA A 109 -10.84 2.98 11.82
N VAL A 110 -9.52 3.17 11.67
CA VAL A 110 -8.88 4.50 11.62
C VAL A 110 -8.56 4.98 10.20
N GLY A 111 -9.11 4.30 9.18
CA GLY A 111 -9.11 4.78 7.79
C GLY A 111 -8.07 4.12 6.87
N PHE A 112 -7.39 3.05 7.29
CA PHE A 112 -6.57 2.26 6.37
C PHE A 112 -7.46 1.27 5.61
N SER A 113 -7.76 1.58 4.34
CA SER A 113 -8.66 0.76 3.50
C SER A 113 -7.95 -0.01 2.38
N MET A 114 -6.65 0.23 2.19
CA MET A 114 -5.82 -0.40 1.16
C MET A 114 -4.65 -1.14 1.81
N ILE A 115 -4.01 -2.01 1.02
CA ILE A 115 -2.77 -2.68 1.42
C ILE A 115 -1.71 -1.68 1.89
N GLY A 116 -0.85 -2.15 2.77
CA GLY A 116 0.33 -1.45 3.24
C GLY A 116 1.46 -2.43 3.48
N VAL A 117 2.47 -2.00 4.23
CA VAL A 117 3.59 -2.84 4.61
C VAL A 117 3.68 -2.96 6.12
N ARG A 118 3.94 -4.18 6.60
CA ARG A 118 4.05 -4.51 8.02
C ARG A 118 5.46 -4.92 8.39
N ASP A 119 5.96 -4.41 9.50
CA ASP A 119 7.24 -4.83 10.07
C ASP A 119 7.12 -6.14 10.87
N LYS A 120 8.26 -6.66 11.35
CA LYS A 120 8.31 -7.89 12.16
C LYS A 120 7.68 -7.75 13.56
N LYS A 121 7.52 -6.52 14.06
CA LYS A 121 6.90 -6.21 15.35
C LYS A 121 5.38 -5.98 15.22
N GLY A 122 4.85 -6.03 13.99
CA GLY A 122 3.43 -5.84 13.70
C GLY A 122 3.05 -4.41 13.32
N GLY A 123 3.99 -3.46 13.26
CA GLY A 123 3.71 -2.07 12.88
C GLY A 123 3.33 -1.94 11.41
N PHE A 124 2.17 -1.34 11.13
CA PHE A 124 1.65 -1.13 9.78
C PHE A 124 1.98 0.27 9.25
N SER A 125 2.38 0.34 7.98
CA SER A 125 2.75 1.58 7.30
C SER A 125 2.06 1.67 5.94
N ASN A 126 1.63 2.86 5.55
CA ASN A 126 0.84 3.09 4.33
C ASN A 126 1.62 3.92 3.28
N PRO A 127 2.51 3.28 2.48
CA PRO A 127 3.30 3.98 1.46
C PRO A 127 2.42 4.55 0.33
N ILE A 128 1.31 3.88 -0.04
CA ILE A 128 0.37 4.38 -1.07
C ILE A 128 -0.30 5.68 -0.60
N GLY A 129 -0.79 5.69 0.65
CA GLY A 129 -1.35 6.88 1.26
C GLY A 129 -0.32 8.00 1.39
N LYS A 130 0.96 7.69 1.66
CA LYS A 130 2.01 8.70 1.71
C LYS A 130 2.26 9.34 0.34
N VAL A 131 2.33 8.54 -0.73
CA VAL A 131 2.45 9.04 -2.11
C VAL A 131 1.25 9.91 -2.48
N TYR A 132 0.03 9.48 -2.16
CA TYR A 132 -1.17 10.28 -2.36
C TYR A 132 -1.04 11.66 -1.68
N LYS A 133 -0.64 11.67 -0.41
CA LYS A 133 -0.47 12.90 0.35
C LYS A 133 0.68 13.78 -0.16
N ARG A 134 1.75 13.19 -0.70
CA ARG A 134 2.86 13.94 -1.32
C ARG A 134 2.39 14.81 -2.49
N VAL A 135 1.50 14.27 -3.32
CA VAL A 135 0.88 15.01 -4.43
C VAL A 135 -0.11 16.05 -3.90
N GLN A 136 -0.87 15.72 -2.85
CA GLN A 136 -1.87 16.62 -2.26
C GLN A 136 -1.24 17.82 -1.53
N ASN A 137 -0.31 17.57 -0.61
CA ASN A 137 0.19 18.53 0.37
C ASN A 137 1.60 19.05 0.04
N GLY A 138 2.27 18.49 -0.97
CA GLY A 138 3.61 18.92 -1.32
C GLY A 138 4.66 18.45 -0.30
N GLN A 139 5.63 19.31 0.00
CA GLN A 139 6.92 18.91 0.61
C GLN A 139 6.79 18.25 2.00
N GLU A 140 5.72 18.57 2.73
CA GLU A 140 5.45 18.03 4.08
C GLU A 140 5.29 16.50 4.09
N ASP A 141 4.89 15.92 2.95
CA ASP A 141 4.61 14.51 2.82
C ASP A 141 5.72 13.73 2.09
N SER A 142 6.97 14.19 2.18
CA SER A 142 8.12 13.54 1.53
C SER A 142 8.19 12.03 1.76
N VAL A 143 8.35 11.28 0.67
CA VAL A 143 8.50 9.81 0.72
C VAL A 143 9.91 9.39 1.10
N VAL A 144 10.91 10.26 0.87
CA VAL A 144 12.28 10.06 1.37
C VAL A 144 12.29 10.14 2.88
N PHE A 145 11.74 11.22 3.45
CA PHE A 145 11.66 11.38 4.90
C PHE A 145 10.81 10.26 5.54
N PHE A 146 9.71 9.88 4.90
CA PHE A 146 8.91 8.72 5.31
C PHE A 146 9.76 7.46 5.47
N TYR A 147 10.54 7.09 4.45
CA TYR A 147 11.43 5.94 4.51
C TYR A 147 12.48 6.05 5.63
N GLU A 148 13.10 7.22 5.78
CA GLU A 148 14.14 7.47 6.80
C GLU A 148 13.64 7.27 8.23
N VAL A 149 12.38 7.65 8.53
CA VAL A 149 11.77 7.42 9.84
C VAL A 149 11.72 5.91 10.18
N PHE A 150 11.42 5.07 9.19
CA PHE A 150 11.38 3.62 9.37
C PHE A 150 12.75 2.95 9.28
N SER A 151 13.75 3.56 8.63
CA SER A 151 15.10 2.99 8.61
C SER A 151 15.83 3.19 9.95
N LYS A 152 15.66 4.35 10.60
CA LYS A 152 16.27 4.66 11.90
C LYS A 152 15.73 3.76 13.02
N SER A 153 14.43 3.44 13.00
CA SER A 153 13.83 2.54 14.00
C SER A 153 14.39 1.11 13.96
N ILE A 154 14.92 0.67 12.82
CA ILE A 154 15.65 -0.60 12.68
C ILE A 154 17.04 -0.51 13.31
N VAL A 155 17.79 0.56 13.03
CA VAL A 155 19.16 0.75 13.56
C VAL A 155 19.15 0.79 15.08
N ASP A 156 18.26 1.58 15.68
CA ASP A 156 18.13 1.71 17.14
C ASP A 156 17.77 0.37 17.81
N SER A 157 16.98 -0.47 17.12
CA SER A 157 16.62 -1.81 17.61
C SER A 157 17.78 -2.81 17.56
N VAL A 158 18.72 -2.65 16.61
CA VAL A 158 19.90 -3.53 16.47
C VAL A 158 20.98 -3.12 17.47
N GLU A 159 21.24 -1.83 17.65
CA GLU A 159 22.25 -1.32 18.59
C GLU A 159 21.86 -1.57 20.06
N GLY A 160 20.56 -1.45 20.39
CA GLY A 160 20.04 -1.80 21.71
C GLY A 160 20.18 -3.30 22.04
N ALA A 161 20.08 -4.18 21.04
CA ALA A 161 20.27 -5.63 21.23
C ALA A 161 21.76 -6.02 21.35
N SER A 162 22.68 -5.27 20.72
CA SER A 162 24.12 -5.53 20.80
C SER A 162 24.75 -5.07 22.13
N SER A 163 24.11 -4.15 22.85
CA SER A 163 24.63 -3.60 24.12
C SER A 163 24.18 -4.38 25.37
N ALA A 164 23.31 -5.39 25.20
CA ALA A 164 22.77 -6.22 26.27
C ALA A 164 23.54 -7.54 26.48
N LYS A 165 24.80 -7.62 26.05
CA LYS A 165 25.63 -8.84 26.10
C LYS A 165 26.88 -8.66 26.93
#